data_AF-A0A2N4X576-F1
#
_entry.id   AF-A0A2N4X576-F1
#
_cell.length_a   1.000
_cell.length_b   1.000
_cell.length_c   1.000
_cell.angle_alpha   90.00
_cell.angle_beta   90.00
_cell.angle_gamma   90.00
#
_symmetry.space_group_name_H-M   'P 1'
#
loop_
_entity.id
_entity.type
_entity.pdbx_description
1 polymer ?
#
loop_
_entity_poly.entity_id
_entity_poly.type
_entity_poly.pdbx_seq_one_letter_code
_entity_poly.pdbx_strand_id
1 'polypeptide(L)'
;MQARAAETKASLADPDKRAALIAKLGPAEAERLASLSEDELLEDIVNAGEVEVEQVLFVPKLDSTASFPRLNLINPMAFDPAFMQRIGVGRQQAILDAMSNPAVQQAIEAHNARNQPMEKEFGPYVFLTGFTLGKHYEWQTRVQYKVDPCRYIPFVSSCKKTYYLEPYAKLGYGFGLRFPVEVSGQYRYPAFAGDTTKARVTLNYRPINGSLSQYRTAGLDGDQLFEGKELVAEFEARAGFRYKVPFKQGDFNIGISKDFTEGLPTPFNNGQFTPPEPGTSGINAFKRTFSEFDLLAGQGNYGFAGVTVYPAIRVDLASRRLALEIKDKNTSRVLKFNRSGQSRVISVNDTGLSQLEIGNPVYNLSFRITPGIEASAFVDVAVWEKTWSWPVWFPEIGVELPPGGVNFACHTGTRCFRNTNLRAWKATETAPIPQR
;
A
#
# COMPACT_ATOMS: atom_id res chain seq x y z
N MET A 1 45.40 -15.30 -20.16
CA MET A 1 45.30 -16.72 -20.56
C MET A 1 46.60 -17.16 -21.22
N GLN A 2 47.05 -16.51 -22.29
CA GLN A 2 48.37 -16.76 -22.90
C GLN A 2 49.55 -16.77 -21.89
N ALA A 3 49.66 -15.75 -21.03
CA ALA A 3 50.69 -15.74 -19.98
C ALA A 3 50.65 -16.94 -19.02
N ARG A 4 49.46 -17.55 -18.81
CA ARG A 4 49.29 -18.71 -17.93
C ARG A 4 49.60 -20.04 -18.65
N ALA A 5 49.34 -20.12 -19.95
CA ALA A 5 49.80 -21.24 -20.78
C ALA A 5 51.33 -21.27 -20.87
N ALA A 6 51.97 -20.11 -21.09
CA ALA A 6 53.42 -19.97 -21.07
C ALA A 6 54.04 -20.35 -19.70
N GLU A 7 53.42 -19.90 -18.60
CA GLU A 7 53.85 -20.25 -17.25
C GLU A 7 53.70 -21.76 -16.96
N THR A 8 52.62 -22.39 -17.43
CA THR A 8 52.42 -23.85 -17.31
C THR A 8 53.54 -24.62 -18.01
N LYS A 9 53.93 -24.19 -19.22
CA LYS A 9 55.03 -24.82 -19.96
C LYS A 9 56.38 -24.61 -19.30
N ALA A 10 56.63 -23.40 -18.77
CA ALA A 10 57.83 -23.14 -17.97
C ALA A 10 57.87 -24.02 -16.71
N SER A 11 56.72 -24.24 -16.05
CA SER A 11 56.60 -25.14 -14.89
C SER A 11 56.80 -26.62 -15.23
N LEU A 12 56.45 -27.06 -16.43
CA LEU A 12 56.71 -28.43 -16.91
C LEU A 12 58.19 -28.67 -17.24
N ALA A 13 58.95 -27.63 -17.59
CA ALA A 13 60.38 -27.69 -17.86
C ALA A 13 61.26 -27.65 -16.59
N ASP A 14 60.72 -27.14 -15.48
CA ASP A 14 61.39 -27.02 -14.17
C ASP A 14 61.14 -28.29 -13.33
N PRO A 15 62.18 -29.06 -12.93
CA PRO A 15 62.02 -30.35 -12.25
C PRO A 15 61.19 -30.30 -10.96
N ASP A 16 61.38 -29.27 -10.14
CA ASP A 16 60.72 -29.14 -8.84
C ASP A 16 59.24 -28.77 -9.01
N LYS A 17 58.97 -27.88 -9.97
CA LYS A 17 57.61 -27.47 -10.36
C LYS A 17 56.85 -28.60 -11.06
N ARG A 18 57.53 -29.39 -11.90
CA ARG A 18 56.98 -30.58 -12.55
C ARG A 18 56.61 -31.66 -11.53
N ALA A 19 57.46 -31.91 -10.54
CA ALA A 19 57.15 -32.85 -9.45
C ALA A 19 55.90 -32.43 -8.66
N ALA A 20 55.78 -31.13 -8.35
CA ALA A 20 54.59 -30.58 -7.69
C ALA A 20 53.32 -30.67 -8.57
N LEU A 21 53.45 -30.50 -9.90
CA LEU A 21 52.33 -30.65 -10.84
C LEU A 21 51.89 -32.11 -10.99
N ILE A 22 52.83 -33.05 -11.05
CA ILE A 22 52.56 -34.50 -11.04
C ILE A 22 51.82 -34.90 -9.75
N ALA A 23 52.23 -34.37 -8.60
CA ALA A 23 51.51 -34.60 -7.33
C ALA A 23 50.08 -34.03 -7.35
N LYS A 24 49.84 -32.95 -8.10
CA LYS A 24 48.54 -32.26 -8.19
C LYS A 24 47.57 -32.90 -9.20
N LEU A 25 48.06 -33.38 -10.34
CA LEU A 25 47.23 -33.84 -11.47
C LEU A 25 47.40 -35.33 -11.81
N GLY A 26 48.46 -35.96 -11.30
CA GLY A 26 48.89 -37.30 -11.67
C GLY A 26 49.92 -37.31 -12.80
N PRO A 27 50.73 -38.40 -12.91
CA PRO A 27 51.84 -38.49 -13.86
C PRO A 27 51.38 -38.52 -15.33
N ALA A 28 50.30 -39.26 -15.63
CA ALA A 28 49.77 -39.38 -16.99
C ALA A 28 49.26 -38.05 -17.55
N GLU A 29 48.62 -37.24 -16.70
CA GLU A 29 48.09 -35.92 -17.10
C GLU A 29 49.22 -34.90 -17.28
N ALA A 30 50.25 -34.93 -16.43
CA ALA A 30 51.43 -34.08 -16.59
C ALA A 30 52.22 -34.41 -17.86
N GLU A 31 52.27 -35.69 -18.27
CA GLU A 31 52.88 -36.12 -19.52
C GLU A 31 52.06 -35.70 -20.75
N ARG A 32 50.73 -35.82 -20.68
CA ARG A 32 49.83 -35.28 -21.71
C ARG A 32 50.04 -33.79 -21.90
N LEU A 33 50.03 -33.00 -20.81
CA LEU A 33 50.22 -31.55 -20.87
C LEU A 33 51.62 -31.15 -21.42
N ALA A 34 52.66 -31.94 -21.16
CA ALA A 34 54.00 -31.71 -21.69
C ALA A 34 54.10 -31.93 -23.21
N SER A 35 53.18 -32.70 -23.80
CA SER A 35 53.12 -32.94 -25.25
C SER A 35 52.39 -31.85 -26.04
N LEU A 36 51.70 -30.94 -25.36
CA LEU A 36 50.91 -29.87 -25.99
C LEU A 36 51.76 -28.61 -26.22
N SER A 37 51.54 -27.96 -27.36
CA SER A 37 52.06 -26.60 -27.63
C SER A 37 51.39 -25.55 -26.73
N GLU A 38 51.89 -24.31 -26.73
CA GLU A 38 51.31 -23.24 -25.89
C GLU A 38 49.89 -22.86 -26.32
N ASP A 39 49.61 -22.92 -27.63
CA ASP A 39 48.27 -22.67 -28.18
C ASP A 39 47.32 -23.83 -27.87
N GLU A 40 47.80 -25.08 -27.95
CA GLU A 40 47.02 -26.25 -27.54
C GLU A 40 46.79 -26.30 -26.02
N LEU A 41 47.76 -25.87 -25.21
CA LEU A 41 47.59 -25.69 -23.76
C LEU A 41 46.59 -24.57 -23.45
N LEU A 42 46.61 -23.48 -24.21
CA LEU A 42 45.64 -22.40 -24.07
C LEU A 42 44.23 -22.91 -24.37
N GLU A 43 44.07 -23.69 -25.44
CA GLU A 43 42.80 -24.32 -25.82
C GLU A 43 42.35 -25.36 -24.77
N ASP A 44 43.25 -26.19 -24.26
CA ASP A 44 42.97 -27.16 -23.20
C ASP A 44 42.56 -26.48 -21.88
N ILE A 45 43.25 -25.40 -21.47
CA ILE A 45 42.88 -24.59 -20.30
C ILE A 45 41.49 -23.97 -20.48
N VAL A 46 41.18 -23.49 -21.68
CA VAL A 46 39.86 -22.94 -21.98
C VAL A 46 38.83 -24.05 -21.91
N ASN A 47 39.02 -25.16 -22.62
CA ASN A 47 38.05 -26.26 -22.78
C ASN A 47 37.87 -27.12 -21.52
N ALA A 48 38.82 -27.09 -20.58
CA ALA A 48 38.70 -27.71 -19.26
C ALA A 48 37.75 -26.94 -18.30
N GLY A 49 37.07 -25.90 -18.81
CA GLY A 49 36.09 -25.13 -18.08
C GLY A 49 34.80 -25.89 -17.82
N GLU A 50 34.19 -25.62 -16.67
CA GLU A 50 32.91 -26.20 -16.28
C GLU A 50 31.77 -25.28 -16.78
N VAL A 51 30.81 -25.86 -17.51
CA VAL A 51 29.57 -25.19 -17.88
C VAL A 51 28.52 -25.52 -16.82
N GLU A 52 27.99 -24.48 -16.18
CA GLU A 52 26.83 -24.61 -15.30
C GLU A 52 25.66 -23.83 -15.90
N VAL A 53 24.52 -24.49 -16.06
CA VAL A 53 23.27 -23.84 -16.51
C VAL A 53 22.33 -23.76 -15.31
N GLU A 54 22.08 -22.54 -14.85
CA GLU A 54 21.11 -22.26 -13.80
C GLU A 54 19.87 -21.66 -14.43
N GLN A 55 18.75 -22.38 -14.36
CA GLN A 55 17.46 -21.92 -14.84
C GLN A 55 16.58 -21.59 -13.64
N VAL A 56 16.05 -20.36 -13.60
CA VAL A 56 15.11 -19.94 -12.55
C VAL A 56 13.80 -19.53 -13.21
N LEU A 57 12.78 -20.40 -13.12
CA LEU A 57 11.39 -20.04 -13.42
C LEU A 57 10.74 -19.54 -12.14
N PHE A 58 10.32 -18.27 -12.09
CA PHE A 58 9.56 -17.76 -10.95
C PHE A 58 8.04 -17.87 -11.16
N VAL A 59 7.45 -18.68 -10.28
CA VAL A 59 6.05 -18.64 -9.79
C VAL A 59 5.92 -17.39 -8.87
N PRO A 60 4.71 -16.79 -8.68
CA PRO A 60 4.53 -15.50 -8.01
C PRO A 60 5.32 -15.37 -6.71
N LYS A 61 5.87 -14.19 -6.44
CA LYS A 61 6.46 -13.89 -5.13
C LYS A 61 5.38 -14.08 -4.07
N LEU A 62 5.56 -15.12 -3.25
CA LEU A 62 4.80 -15.31 -2.02
C LEU A 62 5.42 -14.40 -0.97
N ASP A 63 4.66 -13.40 -0.55
CA ASP A 63 5.01 -12.56 0.58
C ASP A 63 5.05 -13.39 1.87
N SER A 64 6.08 -13.10 2.66
CA SER A 64 6.32 -13.70 3.96
C SER A 64 5.20 -13.31 4.94
N THR A 65 4.22 -14.19 5.12
CA THR A 65 3.29 -14.13 6.24
C THR A 65 3.96 -14.69 7.49
N ALA A 66 4.36 -13.83 8.42
CA ALA A 66 4.68 -14.24 9.78
C ALA A 66 3.64 -13.65 10.74
N SER A 67 2.76 -14.51 11.28
CA SER A 67 1.90 -14.21 12.43
C SER A 67 1.66 -15.48 13.25
N PHE A 68 2.33 -15.53 14.43
CA PHE A 68 1.99 -16.24 15.69
C PHE A 68 1.93 -17.78 15.69
N PRO A 69 2.28 -18.49 16.80
CA PRO A 69 1.58 -18.46 18.11
C PRO A 69 2.52 -18.49 19.36
N ARG A 70 2.09 -18.20 20.60
CA ARG A 70 1.41 -19.17 21.50
C ARG A 70 0.89 -18.57 22.82
N LEU A 71 -0.15 -19.27 23.32
CA LEU A 71 -0.85 -19.23 24.60
C LEU A 71 0.03 -19.55 25.83
N ASN A 72 -0.44 -19.18 27.02
CA ASN A 72 -0.37 -20.02 28.23
C ASN A 72 -1.53 -19.73 29.21
N LEU A 73 -1.94 -20.79 29.90
CA LEU A 73 -3.16 -21.02 30.70
C LEU A 73 -3.07 -20.58 32.18
N ILE A 74 -4.22 -20.15 32.72
CA ILE A 74 -4.94 -20.50 33.98
C ILE A 74 -4.18 -20.58 35.34
N ASN A 75 -4.67 -19.85 36.37
CA ASN A 75 -5.28 -20.45 37.58
C ASN A 75 -6.10 -19.47 38.47
N PRO A 76 -7.17 -19.94 39.16
CA PRO A 76 -8.02 -19.17 40.07
C PRO A 76 -7.71 -19.42 41.57
N MET A 77 -8.53 -18.84 42.47
CA MET A 77 -8.61 -18.92 43.96
C MET A 77 -8.17 -17.60 44.65
N ALA A 78 -8.79 -17.09 45.73
CA ALA A 78 -9.76 -17.61 46.70
C ALA A 78 -10.58 -16.44 47.32
N PHE A 79 -11.73 -16.77 47.93
CA PHE A 79 -12.46 -15.92 48.87
C PHE A 79 -11.73 -15.83 50.23
N ASP A 80 -11.80 -14.69 50.91
CA ASP A 80 -11.64 -14.58 52.38
C ASP A 80 -12.90 -13.94 53.01
N PRO A 81 -13.65 -14.67 53.87
CA PRO A 81 -14.89 -14.21 54.50
C PRO A 81 -14.70 -13.68 55.93
N ALA A 82 -13.58 -13.03 56.28
CA ALA A 82 -13.30 -12.64 57.67
C ALA A 82 -13.12 -11.13 57.95
N PHE A 83 -13.86 -10.23 57.28
CA PHE A 83 -13.82 -8.80 57.64
C PHE A 83 -15.20 -8.11 57.64
N MET A 84 -16.23 -8.81 58.14
CA MET A 84 -17.58 -8.26 58.38
C MET A 84 -17.98 -8.29 59.86
N GLN A 85 -17.01 -8.13 60.76
CA GLN A 85 -17.27 -7.86 62.17
C GLN A 85 -16.38 -6.76 62.68
N ARG A 86 -16.93 -5.53 62.69
CA ARG A 86 -16.78 -4.52 63.76
C ARG A 86 -17.52 -3.25 63.35
N ILE A 87 -18.84 -3.29 63.51
CA ILE A 87 -19.65 -2.08 63.62
C ILE A 87 -19.76 -1.79 65.12
N GLY A 88 -19.34 -0.60 65.53
CA GLY A 88 -19.47 -0.15 66.91
C GLY A 88 -19.18 1.33 67.10
N VAL A 89 -20.26 2.12 67.06
CA VAL A 89 -20.47 3.41 67.75
C VAL A 89 -19.69 4.64 67.25
N GLY A 90 -20.41 5.63 66.68
CA GLY A 90 -19.91 7.01 66.49
C GLY A 90 -20.27 7.66 65.15
N ARG A 91 -21.56 7.81 64.82
CA ARG A 91 -22.03 8.17 63.46
C ARG A 91 -21.72 9.60 62.97
N GLN A 92 -21.15 10.48 63.80
CA GLN A 92 -20.69 11.81 63.38
C GLN A 92 -19.16 11.94 63.36
N GLN A 93 -18.45 11.28 64.26
CA GLN A 93 -16.98 11.21 64.22
C GLN A 93 -16.49 10.29 63.09
N ALA A 94 -17.22 9.19 62.80
CA ALA A 94 -16.87 8.25 61.73
C ALA A 94 -16.98 8.83 60.31
N ILE A 95 -17.76 9.90 60.10
CA ILE A 95 -17.81 10.59 58.79
C ILE A 95 -16.57 11.48 58.62
N LEU A 96 -16.15 12.16 59.69
CA LEU A 96 -14.90 12.95 59.70
C LEU A 96 -13.64 12.06 59.66
N ASP A 97 -13.65 10.92 60.34
CA ASP A 97 -12.55 9.93 60.32
C ASP A 97 -12.55 9.06 59.05
N ALA A 98 -13.71 8.82 58.43
CA ALA A 98 -13.76 8.24 57.09
C ALA A 98 -13.23 9.22 56.05
N MET A 99 -13.51 10.53 56.17
CA MET A 99 -12.96 11.53 55.25
C MET A 99 -11.47 11.82 55.46
N SER A 100 -10.87 11.43 56.59
CA SER A 100 -9.41 11.48 56.83
C SER A 100 -8.70 10.15 56.55
N ASN A 101 -9.45 9.08 56.24
CA ASN A 101 -8.90 7.80 55.83
C ASN A 101 -8.32 7.91 54.40
N PRO A 102 -7.03 7.62 54.19
CA PRO A 102 -6.40 7.68 52.87
C PRO A 102 -7.11 6.84 51.82
N ALA A 103 -7.71 5.70 52.20
CA ALA A 103 -8.44 4.84 51.26
C ALA A 103 -9.77 5.46 50.79
N VAL A 104 -10.44 6.23 51.65
CA VAL A 104 -11.69 6.93 51.30
C VAL A 104 -11.38 8.20 50.50
N GLN A 105 -10.32 8.93 50.85
CA GLN A 105 -9.83 10.05 50.04
C GLN A 105 -9.42 9.57 48.65
N GLN A 106 -8.67 8.47 48.54
CA GLN A 106 -8.34 7.84 47.25
C GLN A 106 -9.59 7.36 46.49
N ALA A 107 -10.60 6.82 47.18
CA ALA A 107 -11.85 6.42 46.54
C ALA A 107 -12.66 7.63 46.02
N ILE A 108 -12.69 8.73 46.79
CA ILE A 108 -13.34 10.00 46.39
C ILE A 108 -12.57 10.65 45.24
N GLU A 109 -11.24 10.68 45.29
CA GLU A 109 -10.39 11.17 44.21
C GLU A 109 -10.54 10.33 42.94
N ALA A 110 -10.58 9.00 43.05
CA ALA A 110 -10.84 8.10 41.94
C ALA A 110 -12.26 8.29 41.37
N HIS A 111 -13.26 8.52 42.22
CA HIS A 111 -14.62 8.82 41.80
C HIS A 111 -14.70 10.19 41.08
N ASN A 112 -14.04 11.21 41.62
CA ASN A 112 -13.96 12.53 41.02
C ASN A 112 -13.21 12.49 39.67
N ALA A 113 -12.10 11.74 39.59
CA ALA A 113 -11.36 11.53 38.35
C ALA A 113 -12.21 10.81 37.28
N ARG A 114 -13.09 9.88 37.67
CA ARG A 114 -14.06 9.22 36.77
C ARG A 114 -15.16 10.16 36.27
N ASN A 115 -15.46 11.23 37.00
CA ASN A 115 -16.51 12.18 36.63
C ASN A 115 -15.99 13.39 35.84
N GLN A 116 -14.68 13.52 35.65
CA GLN A 116 -14.13 14.61 34.86
C GLN A 116 -14.39 14.40 33.36
N PRO A 117 -14.91 15.43 32.66
CA PRO A 117 -15.09 15.35 31.23
C PRO A 117 -13.72 15.28 30.54
N MET A 118 -13.66 14.50 29.46
CA MET A 118 -12.44 14.29 28.70
C MET A 118 -12.77 14.21 27.21
N GLU A 119 -11.95 14.89 26.42
CA GLU A 119 -11.98 14.86 24.96
C GLU A 119 -10.64 14.35 24.43
N LYS A 120 -10.70 13.45 23.45
CA LYS A 120 -9.52 12.87 22.79
C LYS A 120 -9.77 12.76 21.31
N GLU A 121 -8.73 13.03 20.53
CA GLU A 121 -8.73 12.74 19.10
C GLU A 121 -7.99 11.44 18.82
N PHE A 122 -8.37 10.77 17.75
CA PHE A 122 -7.68 9.58 17.25
C PHE A 122 -7.65 9.57 15.72
N GLY A 123 -6.70 8.82 15.17
CA GLY A 123 -6.32 8.95 13.77
C GLY A 123 -5.34 10.12 13.55
N PRO A 124 -5.10 10.53 12.29
CA PRO A 124 -5.74 10.02 11.08
C PRO A 124 -5.30 8.59 10.75
N TYR A 125 -6.24 7.79 10.25
CA TYR A 125 -6.00 6.49 9.64
C TYR A 125 -6.37 6.56 8.17
N VAL A 126 -5.61 5.88 7.32
CA VAL A 126 -5.99 5.69 5.92
C VAL A 126 -6.43 4.26 5.73
N PHE A 127 -7.64 4.09 5.20
CA PHE A 127 -8.12 2.83 4.66
C PHE A 127 -8.16 2.92 3.14
N LEU A 128 -8.04 1.77 2.47
CA LEU A 128 -8.16 1.70 1.03
C LEU A 128 -9.43 0.93 0.66
N THR A 129 -10.23 1.49 -0.26
CA THR A 129 -11.33 0.77 -0.91
C THR A 129 -11.02 0.58 -2.38
N GLY A 130 -11.71 -0.36 -3.03
CA GLY A 130 -11.54 -0.63 -4.45
C GLY A 130 -10.78 -1.92 -4.72
N PHE A 131 -10.09 -1.99 -5.85
CA PHE A 131 -9.34 -3.16 -6.26
C PHE A 131 -8.07 -2.78 -7.03
N THR A 132 -7.08 -3.68 -6.97
CA THR A 132 -5.89 -3.65 -7.83
C THR A 132 -5.66 -5.05 -8.35
N LEU A 133 -5.42 -5.16 -9.64
CA LEU A 133 -4.94 -6.33 -10.33
C LEU A 133 -3.55 -5.99 -10.85
N GLY A 134 -2.53 -6.42 -10.12
CA GLY A 134 -1.15 -6.21 -10.51
C GLY A 134 -0.39 -7.53 -10.47
N LYS A 135 0.41 -7.82 -11.48
CA LYS A 135 1.37 -8.93 -11.44
C LYS A 135 2.65 -8.55 -12.16
N HIS A 136 3.76 -8.96 -11.56
CA HIS A 136 5.08 -8.91 -12.16
C HIS A 136 5.63 -10.32 -12.32
N TYR A 137 5.99 -10.66 -13.55
CA TYR A 137 6.64 -11.89 -13.93
C TYR A 137 8.07 -11.59 -14.32
N GLU A 138 9.00 -12.41 -13.85
CA GLU A 138 10.40 -12.34 -14.23
C GLU A 138 10.88 -13.75 -14.56
N TRP A 139 11.45 -13.88 -15.76
CA TRP A 139 12.19 -15.04 -16.20
C TRP A 139 13.65 -14.66 -16.32
N GLN A 140 14.54 -15.52 -15.86
CA GLN A 140 15.97 -15.40 -16.11
C GLN A 140 16.61 -16.79 -16.21
N THR A 141 17.63 -16.89 -17.04
CA THR A 141 18.46 -18.09 -17.14
C THR A 141 19.90 -17.64 -17.19
N ARG A 142 20.77 -18.22 -16.35
CA ARG A 142 22.20 -17.90 -16.35
C ARG A 142 23.00 -19.10 -16.83
N VAL A 143 23.72 -18.90 -17.92
CA VAL A 143 24.74 -19.84 -18.40
C VAL A 143 26.08 -19.34 -17.87
N GLN A 144 26.72 -20.12 -17.02
CA GLN A 144 28.01 -19.81 -16.44
C GLN A 144 29.09 -20.70 -17.06
N TYR A 145 30.26 -20.09 -17.30
CA TYR A 145 31.46 -20.77 -17.71
C TYR A 145 32.58 -20.48 -16.71
N LYS A 146 33.03 -21.49 -15.99
CA LYS A 146 34.09 -21.36 -14.97
C LYS A 146 35.38 -21.93 -15.53
N VAL A 147 36.38 -21.07 -15.73
CA VAL A 147 37.72 -21.47 -16.18
C VAL A 147 38.69 -21.29 -15.03
N ASP A 148 39.50 -22.28 -14.72
CA ASP A 148 40.62 -22.13 -13.78
C ASP A 148 41.96 -22.04 -14.54
N PRO A 149 42.40 -20.82 -14.92
CA PRO A 149 43.65 -20.66 -15.64
C PRO A 149 44.89 -20.98 -14.82
N CYS A 150 44.77 -21.28 -13.52
CA CYS A 150 45.88 -21.72 -12.68
C CYS A 150 45.80 -23.20 -12.33
N ARG A 151 44.88 -23.96 -12.96
CA ARG A 151 44.75 -25.40 -12.78
C ARG A 151 46.09 -26.10 -12.95
N TYR A 152 46.86 -25.69 -13.96
CA TYR A 152 48.14 -26.29 -14.32
C TYR A 152 49.38 -25.54 -13.79
N ILE A 153 49.18 -24.57 -12.89
CA ILE A 153 50.29 -23.88 -12.22
C ILE A 153 50.57 -24.58 -10.88
N PRO A 154 51.81 -25.02 -10.63
CA PRO A 154 52.20 -25.64 -9.37
C PRO A 154 52.16 -24.62 -8.24
N PHE A 155 51.83 -25.08 -7.02
CA PHE A 155 51.71 -24.27 -5.80
C PHE A 155 50.58 -23.22 -5.80
N VAL A 156 49.81 -23.09 -6.88
CA VAL A 156 48.58 -22.29 -6.92
C VAL A 156 47.38 -23.22 -6.80
N SER A 157 46.52 -23.02 -5.80
CA SER A 157 45.37 -23.88 -5.54
C SER A 157 44.23 -23.68 -6.53
N SER A 158 43.94 -22.43 -6.93
CA SER A 158 42.93 -22.08 -7.95
C SER A 158 42.99 -20.59 -8.27
N CYS A 159 42.71 -20.21 -9.52
CA CYS A 159 42.38 -18.83 -9.87
C CYS A 159 41.15 -18.75 -10.79
N LYS A 160 40.11 -19.54 -10.43
CA LYS A 160 38.82 -19.62 -11.13
C LYS A 160 38.29 -18.24 -11.55
N LYS A 161 38.07 -18.07 -12.85
CA LYS A 161 37.33 -16.96 -13.44
C LYS A 161 35.99 -17.46 -13.94
N THR A 162 34.93 -16.76 -13.54
CA THR A 162 33.57 -17.07 -13.97
C THR A 162 33.11 -16.04 -14.99
N TYR A 163 32.74 -16.54 -16.16
CA TYR A 163 32.06 -15.82 -17.22
C TYR A 163 30.60 -16.24 -17.23
N TYR A 164 29.71 -15.34 -17.62
CA TYR A 164 28.30 -15.71 -17.73
C TYR A 164 27.60 -14.92 -18.81
N LEU A 165 26.53 -15.54 -19.32
CA LEU A 165 25.48 -14.90 -20.08
C LEU A 165 24.15 -15.19 -19.36
N GLU A 166 23.42 -14.14 -19.02
CA GLU A 166 22.15 -14.23 -18.29
C GLU A 166 21.05 -13.50 -19.06
N PRO A 167 20.41 -14.14 -20.06
CA PRO A 167 19.16 -13.63 -20.60
C PRO A 167 18.07 -13.55 -19.53
N TYR A 168 17.28 -12.49 -19.60
CA TYR A 168 16.11 -12.27 -18.75
C TYR A 168 14.97 -11.60 -19.51
N ALA A 169 13.75 -11.82 -19.04
CA ALA A 169 12.54 -11.16 -19.50
C ALA A 169 11.66 -10.82 -18.30
N LYS A 170 11.02 -9.65 -18.34
CA LYS A 170 10.12 -9.13 -17.32
C LYS A 170 8.81 -8.72 -18.00
N LEU A 171 7.70 -9.07 -17.39
CA LEU A 171 6.37 -8.65 -17.80
C LEU A 171 5.63 -8.15 -16.56
N GLY A 172 5.17 -6.92 -16.59
CA GLY A 172 4.38 -6.29 -15.55
C GLY A 172 3.07 -5.77 -16.12
N TYR A 173 2.00 -5.85 -15.34
CA TYR A 173 0.79 -5.08 -15.62
C TYR A 173 0.14 -4.65 -14.31
N GLY A 174 -0.59 -3.54 -14.37
CA GLY A 174 -1.36 -2.99 -13.28
C GLY A 174 -2.68 -2.42 -13.79
N PHE A 175 -3.79 -2.85 -13.20
CA PHE A 175 -5.11 -2.30 -13.44
C PHE A 175 -5.83 -2.13 -12.11
N GLY A 176 -6.40 -0.96 -11.84
CA GLY A 176 -7.02 -0.74 -10.54
C GLY A 176 -7.82 0.54 -10.44
N LEU A 177 -8.82 0.47 -9.57
CA LEU A 177 -9.59 1.61 -9.10
C LEU A 177 -9.48 1.59 -7.57
N ARG A 178 -8.81 2.57 -7.01
CA ARG A 178 -8.34 2.59 -5.63
C ARG A 178 -8.76 3.91 -5.02
N PHE A 179 -9.46 3.87 -3.89
CA PHE A 179 -10.01 5.07 -3.27
C PHE A 179 -9.58 5.12 -1.81
N PRO A 180 -8.52 5.87 -1.51
CA PRO A 180 -8.05 6.03 -0.15
C PRO A 180 -9.01 6.94 0.62
N VAL A 181 -9.34 6.51 1.84
CA VAL A 181 -10.26 7.17 2.74
C VAL A 181 -9.52 7.51 4.02
N GLU A 182 -9.37 8.81 4.29
CA GLU A 182 -8.84 9.31 5.54
C GLU A 182 -9.95 9.29 6.60
N VAL A 183 -9.63 8.79 7.79
CA VAL A 183 -10.55 8.65 8.91
C VAL A 183 -9.91 9.20 10.16
N SER A 184 -10.56 10.17 10.78
CA SER A 184 -10.25 10.67 12.10
C SER A 184 -11.49 10.60 12.98
N GLY A 185 -11.30 10.75 14.29
CA GLY A 185 -12.44 10.80 15.18
C GLY A 185 -12.18 11.52 16.48
N GLN A 186 -13.28 11.89 17.11
CA GLN A 186 -13.32 12.57 18.40
C GLN A 186 -14.05 11.67 19.38
N TYR A 187 -13.45 11.53 20.55
CA TYR A 187 -13.97 10.79 21.68
C TYR A 187 -14.27 11.77 22.80
N ARG A 188 -15.51 11.79 23.27
CA ARG A 188 -15.99 12.64 24.36
C ARG A 188 -16.58 11.79 25.47
N TYR A 189 -16.11 12.01 26.67
CA TYR A 189 -16.56 11.32 27.86
C TYR A 189 -16.88 12.34 28.96
N PRO A 190 -17.91 12.10 29.80
CA PRO A 190 -18.95 11.10 29.62
C PRO A 190 -19.90 11.46 28.45
N ALA A 191 -20.62 10.48 27.91
CA ALA A 191 -21.60 10.73 26.83
C ALA A 191 -22.83 11.52 27.31
N PHE A 192 -23.19 11.34 28.58
CA PHE A 192 -24.30 11.94 29.29
C PHE A 192 -23.83 12.34 30.70
N ALA A 193 -24.32 13.45 31.23
CA ALA A 193 -23.94 13.89 32.56
C ALA A 193 -24.30 12.81 33.61
N GLY A 194 -23.32 12.41 34.43
CA GLY A 194 -23.49 11.41 35.48
C GLY A 194 -23.40 9.95 35.03
N ASP A 195 -23.30 9.65 33.72
CA ASP A 195 -23.13 8.27 33.22
C ASP A 195 -21.67 7.99 32.83
N THR A 196 -20.96 7.31 33.73
CA THR A 196 -19.55 6.94 33.56
C THR A 196 -19.33 5.69 32.72
N THR A 197 -20.40 5.04 32.26
CA THR A 197 -20.33 3.80 31.47
C THR A 197 -20.37 4.06 29.96
N LYS A 198 -20.52 5.32 29.54
CA LYS A 198 -20.74 5.71 28.15
C LYS A 198 -19.82 6.83 27.71
N ALA A 199 -19.36 6.72 26.47
CA ALA A 199 -18.65 7.80 25.77
C ALA A 199 -19.28 8.02 24.39
N ARG A 200 -19.10 9.22 23.84
CA ARG A 200 -19.55 9.59 22.51
C ARG A 200 -18.36 9.59 21.56
N VAL A 201 -18.49 8.89 20.44
CA VAL A 201 -17.52 8.90 19.35
C VAL A 201 -18.14 9.53 18.12
N THR A 202 -17.44 10.49 17.54
CA THR A 202 -17.74 11.08 16.24
C THR A 202 -16.65 10.66 15.28
N LEU A 203 -17.02 10.16 14.10
CA LEU A 203 -16.08 9.87 13.03
C LEU A 203 -16.18 10.92 11.93
N ASN A 204 -15.04 11.45 11.53
CA ASN A 204 -14.89 12.30 10.35
C ASN A 204 -14.09 11.50 9.32
N TYR A 205 -14.62 11.41 8.10
CA TYR A 205 -13.97 10.68 7.03
C TYR A 205 -14.29 11.25 5.66
N ARG A 206 -13.32 11.15 4.76
CA ARG A 206 -13.40 11.68 3.40
C ARG A 206 -12.46 10.92 2.46
N PRO A 207 -12.80 10.78 1.17
CA PRO A 207 -11.84 10.37 0.16
C PRO A 207 -10.72 11.41 0.04
N ILE A 208 -9.52 10.95 -0.29
CA ILE A 208 -8.34 11.80 -0.52
C ILE A 208 -7.67 11.39 -1.83
N ASN A 209 -6.86 12.27 -2.41
CA ASN A 209 -5.79 11.86 -3.34
C ASN A 209 -4.64 11.33 -2.49
N GLY A 210 -4.37 10.02 -2.56
CA GLY A 210 -3.46 9.34 -1.66
C GLY A 210 -2.02 9.43 -2.12
N SER A 211 -1.12 9.79 -1.22
CA SER A 211 0.32 9.65 -1.45
C SER A 211 0.77 8.18 -1.34
N LEU A 212 1.89 7.85 -1.97
CA LEU A 212 2.53 6.53 -1.87
C LEU A 212 2.68 6.02 -0.42
N SER A 213 2.99 6.91 0.53
CA SER A 213 3.10 6.55 1.95
C SER A 213 1.74 6.19 2.56
N GLN A 214 0.66 6.83 2.14
CA GLN A 214 -0.70 6.53 2.60
C GLN A 214 -1.17 5.15 2.08
N TYR A 215 -0.85 4.78 0.84
CA TYR A 215 -1.10 3.43 0.32
C TYR A 215 -0.33 2.35 1.09
N ARG A 216 0.95 2.58 1.40
CA ARG A 216 1.75 1.68 2.23
C ARG A 216 1.20 1.55 3.65
N THR A 217 0.78 2.66 4.28
CA THR A 217 0.24 2.63 5.65
C THR A 217 -1.15 2.00 5.71
N ALA A 218 -1.94 2.08 4.63
CA ALA A 218 -3.15 1.29 4.46
C ALA A 218 -2.86 -0.21 4.37
N GLY A 219 -1.63 -0.60 4.04
CA GLY A 219 -1.15 -1.98 4.04
C GLY A 219 -1.02 -2.59 2.65
N LEU A 220 -1.05 -1.80 1.58
CA LEU A 220 -0.91 -2.31 0.22
C LEU A 220 0.52 -2.80 -0.04
N ASP A 221 0.64 -3.97 -0.66
CA ASP A 221 1.92 -4.61 -0.97
C ASP A 221 2.75 -3.78 -1.95
N GLY A 222 4.08 -3.94 -1.84
CA GLY A 222 5.05 -3.10 -2.56
C GLY A 222 4.92 -3.17 -4.09
N ASP A 223 4.54 -4.34 -4.61
CA ASP A 223 4.32 -4.61 -6.03
C ASP A 223 2.96 -4.12 -6.54
N GLN A 224 2.07 -3.69 -5.65
CA GLN A 224 0.77 -3.11 -5.98
C GLN A 224 0.70 -1.61 -5.72
N LEU A 225 1.82 -0.95 -5.40
CA LEU A 225 1.81 0.47 -5.06
C LEU A 225 1.48 1.37 -6.25
N PHE A 226 2.00 1.09 -7.45
CA PHE A 226 1.78 1.89 -8.68
C PHE A 226 1.79 3.40 -8.38
N GLU A 227 2.87 3.86 -7.73
CA GLU A 227 3.11 5.26 -7.34
C GLU A 227 2.02 5.94 -6.48
N GLY A 228 1.05 5.20 -5.95
CA GLY A 228 -0.07 5.74 -5.19
C GLY A 228 -1.23 6.30 -6.04
N LYS A 229 -1.36 5.91 -7.31
CA LYS A 229 -2.44 6.38 -8.22
C LYS A 229 -3.85 5.87 -7.85
N GLU A 230 -4.89 6.69 -7.83
CA GLU A 230 -6.27 6.18 -7.65
C GLU A 230 -6.75 5.34 -8.83
N LEU A 231 -6.34 5.68 -10.05
CA LEU A 231 -6.58 4.90 -11.27
C LEU A 231 -5.25 4.32 -11.76
N VAL A 232 -5.17 2.99 -11.88
CA VAL A 232 -4.01 2.30 -12.44
C VAL A 232 -4.38 1.69 -13.76
N ALA A 233 -3.59 1.99 -14.79
CA ALA A 233 -3.62 1.31 -16.07
C ALA A 233 -2.19 1.34 -16.64
N GLU A 234 -1.38 0.39 -16.22
CA GLU A 234 0.05 0.31 -16.54
C GLU A 234 0.41 -1.05 -17.14
N PHE A 235 1.33 -1.03 -18.10
CA PHE A 235 1.89 -2.23 -18.72
C PHE A 235 3.39 -2.06 -18.91
N GLU A 236 4.16 -3.08 -18.55
CA GLU A 236 5.61 -3.13 -18.75
C GLU A 236 5.99 -4.46 -19.40
N ALA A 237 6.81 -4.43 -20.44
CA ALA A 237 7.47 -5.61 -20.98
C ALA A 237 8.92 -5.26 -21.29
N ARG A 238 9.87 -5.98 -20.68
CA ARG A 238 11.31 -5.75 -20.83
C ARG A 238 12.00 -7.08 -21.09
N ALA A 239 12.97 -7.10 -21.98
CA ALA A 239 13.86 -8.24 -22.18
C ALA A 239 15.30 -7.75 -22.29
N GLY A 240 16.23 -8.58 -21.87
CA GLY A 240 17.63 -8.21 -21.87
C GLY A 240 18.54 -9.40 -21.61
N PHE A 241 19.82 -9.12 -21.55
CA PHE A 241 20.79 -10.07 -21.05
C PHE A 241 21.89 -9.34 -20.30
N ARG A 242 22.34 -9.94 -19.20
CA ARG A 242 23.55 -9.53 -18.50
C ARG A 242 24.68 -10.43 -18.96
N TYR A 243 25.87 -9.86 -19.11
CA TYR A 243 27.02 -10.65 -19.52
C TYR A 243 28.27 -10.23 -18.77
N LYS A 244 29.12 -11.21 -18.52
CA LYS A 244 30.49 -11.03 -18.06
C LYS A 244 31.38 -11.94 -18.88
N VAL A 245 32.17 -11.34 -19.77
CA VAL A 245 33.14 -11.99 -20.65
C VAL A 245 34.56 -11.49 -20.31
N PRO A 246 35.64 -12.13 -20.78
CA PRO A 246 37.01 -11.82 -20.34
C PRO A 246 37.45 -10.35 -20.37
N PHE A 247 36.86 -9.54 -21.25
CA PHE A 247 37.27 -8.14 -21.47
C PHE A 247 36.15 -7.11 -21.22
N LYS A 248 34.93 -7.57 -20.93
CA LYS A 248 33.77 -6.68 -20.82
C LYS A 248 32.69 -7.31 -19.95
N GLN A 249 31.99 -6.46 -19.22
CA GLN A 249 30.74 -6.81 -18.57
C GLN A 249 29.71 -5.73 -18.85
N GLY A 250 28.43 -6.10 -18.86
CA GLY A 250 27.36 -5.15 -19.10
C GLY A 250 25.98 -5.75 -18.94
N ASP A 251 24.99 -4.88 -18.97
CA ASP A 251 23.56 -5.20 -19.03
C ASP A 251 23.03 -4.52 -20.29
N PHE A 252 22.52 -5.31 -21.21
CA PHE A 252 21.77 -4.80 -22.35
C PHE A 252 20.30 -5.14 -22.13
N ASN A 253 19.43 -4.14 -22.26
CA ASN A 253 17.99 -4.35 -22.19
C ASN A 253 17.25 -3.46 -23.15
N ILE A 254 16.10 -3.96 -23.57
CA ILE A 254 15.10 -3.25 -24.36
C ILE A 254 13.75 -3.50 -23.71
N GLY A 255 12.88 -2.49 -23.70
CA GLY A 255 11.56 -2.67 -23.14
C GLY A 255 10.63 -1.53 -23.48
N ILE A 256 9.35 -1.83 -23.32
CA ILE A 256 8.26 -0.86 -23.36
C ILE A 256 7.68 -0.78 -21.95
N SER A 257 7.47 0.45 -21.49
CA SER A 257 6.62 0.72 -20.34
C SER A 257 5.60 1.75 -20.79
N LYS A 258 4.33 1.50 -20.52
CA LYS A 258 3.25 2.42 -20.85
C LYS A 258 2.31 2.55 -19.66
N ASP A 259 2.18 3.78 -19.20
CA ASP A 259 1.07 4.21 -18.38
C ASP A 259 0.01 4.85 -19.29
N PHE A 260 -1.18 4.26 -19.29
CA PHE A 260 -2.32 4.75 -20.08
C PHE A 260 -3.02 5.93 -19.42
N THR A 261 -2.72 6.23 -18.16
CA THR A 261 -3.33 7.33 -17.41
C THR A 261 -2.68 8.68 -17.68
N GLU A 262 -1.42 8.72 -18.14
CA GLU A 262 -0.70 9.95 -18.55
C GLU A 262 -1.46 10.76 -19.60
N GLY A 263 -2.16 10.07 -20.50
CA GLY A 263 -2.91 10.68 -21.60
C GLY A 263 -4.33 11.11 -21.23
N LEU A 264 -4.78 10.85 -20.00
CA LEU A 264 -6.15 11.18 -19.60
C LEU A 264 -6.31 12.68 -19.34
N PRO A 265 -7.50 13.24 -19.62
CA PRO A 265 -7.79 14.63 -19.30
C PRO A 265 -7.78 14.86 -17.79
N THR A 266 -7.47 16.08 -17.38
CA THR A 266 -7.68 16.53 -15.99
C THR A 266 -9.12 16.26 -15.57
N PRO A 267 -9.36 15.75 -14.35
CA PRO A 267 -8.38 15.51 -13.28
C PRO A 267 -7.77 14.10 -13.24
N PHE A 268 -7.99 13.23 -14.23
CA PHE A 268 -7.52 11.84 -14.21
C PHE A 268 -6.13 11.63 -14.78
N ASN A 269 -5.47 12.71 -15.22
CA ASN A 269 -4.11 12.68 -15.75
C ASN A 269 -3.14 12.04 -14.72
N ASN A 270 -2.30 11.12 -15.17
CA ASN A 270 -1.39 10.30 -14.35
C ASN A 270 -2.09 9.44 -13.29
N GLY A 271 -3.40 9.24 -13.42
CA GLY A 271 -4.19 8.38 -12.54
C GLY A 271 -4.37 8.90 -11.12
N GLN A 272 -3.88 10.11 -10.82
CA GLN A 272 -3.99 10.73 -9.50
C GLN A 272 -5.15 11.72 -9.48
N PHE A 273 -6.13 11.47 -8.62
CA PHE A 273 -7.26 12.37 -8.45
C PHE A 273 -7.87 12.20 -7.07
N THR A 274 -8.51 13.25 -6.54
CA THR A 274 -9.29 13.12 -5.30
C THR A 274 -10.65 12.52 -5.64
N PRO A 275 -11.02 11.32 -5.16
CA PRO A 275 -12.32 10.72 -5.46
C PRO A 275 -13.49 11.57 -4.93
N PRO A 276 -14.70 11.48 -5.53
CA PRO A 276 -15.80 12.39 -5.20
C PRO A 276 -16.34 12.15 -3.79
N GLU A 277 -16.47 13.19 -2.96
CA GLU A 277 -17.13 13.03 -1.67
C GLU A 277 -18.63 12.73 -1.86
N PRO A 278 -19.25 11.88 -1.01
CA PRO A 278 -20.68 11.60 -1.09
C PRO A 278 -21.53 12.87 -1.02
N GLY A 279 -22.46 13.03 -1.97
CA GLY A 279 -23.37 14.17 -2.01
C GLY A 279 -22.80 15.45 -2.65
N THR A 280 -21.59 15.39 -3.21
CA THR A 280 -21.04 16.47 -4.05
C THR A 280 -21.49 16.34 -5.51
N SER A 281 -21.16 17.33 -6.36
CA SER A 281 -21.44 17.32 -7.80
C SER A 281 -20.70 16.22 -8.58
N GLY A 282 -19.79 15.49 -7.92
CA GLY A 282 -18.90 14.55 -8.57
C GLY A 282 -17.72 15.22 -9.26
N ILE A 283 -16.95 14.41 -9.97
CA ILE A 283 -15.80 14.81 -10.77
C ILE A 283 -16.18 14.71 -12.23
N ASN A 284 -16.03 15.79 -13.00
CA ASN A 284 -16.26 15.74 -14.44
C ASN A 284 -15.23 14.79 -15.08
N ALA A 285 -15.70 13.63 -15.52
CA ALA A 285 -14.92 12.62 -16.22
C ALA A 285 -14.71 12.99 -17.67
N PHE A 286 -15.76 13.45 -18.33
CA PHE A 286 -15.70 13.82 -19.73
C PHE A 286 -16.89 14.69 -20.14
N LYS A 287 -16.65 15.59 -21.10
CA LYS A 287 -17.67 16.36 -21.81
C LYS A 287 -17.55 16.09 -23.31
N ARG A 288 -18.66 15.76 -23.96
CA ARG A 288 -18.78 15.74 -25.42
C ARG A 288 -19.83 16.74 -25.86
N THR A 289 -19.44 17.63 -26.76
CA THR A 289 -20.36 18.43 -27.56
C THR A 289 -20.44 17.79 -28.95
N PHE A 290 -21.65 17.60 -29.46
CA PHE A 290 -21.91 17.04 -30.78
C PHE A 290 -22.09 18.19 -31.78
N SER A 291 -20.96 18.77 -32.22
CA SER A 291 -20.95 19.91 -33.14
C SER A 291 -21.45 19.55 -34.55
N GLU A 292 -21.62 18.27 -34.83
CA GLU A 292 -22.17 17.78 -36.10
C GLU A 292 -23.67 18.06 -36.25
N PHE A 293 -24.36 18.40 -35.15
CA PHE A 293 -25.80 18.64 -35.11
C PHE A 293 -26.11 20.03 -34.56
N ASP A 294 -26.09 21.06 -35.41
CA ASP A 294 -26.61 22.38 -35.02
C ASP A 294 -28.13 22.30 -34.90
N LEU A 295 -28.64 22.47 -33.67
CA LEU A 295 -30.06 22.49 -33.36
C LEU A 295 -30.78 23.70 -33.98
N LEU A 296 -30.04 24.74 -34.37
CA LEU A 296 -30.57 25.87 -35.13
C LEU A 296 -30.52 25.66 -36.65
N ALA A 297 -30.01 24.52 -37.13
CA ALA A 297 -29.90 24.19 -38.55
C ALA A 297 -29.27 25.31 -39.40
N GLY A 298 -28.27 26.01 -38.86
CA GLY A 298 -27.57 27.12 -39.52
C GLY A 298 -28.34 28.44 -39.59
N GLN A 299 -29.60 28.50 -39.13
CA GLN A 299 -30.43 29.71 -39.17
C GLN A 299 -29.92 30.84 -38.26
N GLY A 300 -29.00 30.52 -37.35
CA GLY A 300 -28.38 31.49 -36.46
C GLY A 300 -27.15 32.19 -37.05
N ASN A 301 -26.70 31.86 -38.26
CA ASN A 301 -25.49 32.42 -38.85
C ASN A 301 -25.79 33.57 -39.85
N TYR A 302 -25.31 34.77 -39.56
CA TYR A 302 -25.50 35.99 -40.35
C TYR A 302 -24.19 36.49 -41.00
N GLY A 303 -23.20 35.61 -41.16
CA GLY A 303 -21.91 35.92 -41.78
C GLY A 303 -20.92 36.53 -40.79
N PHE A 304 -21.14 37.78 -40.38
CA PHE A 304 -20.25 38.51 -39.46
C PHE A 304 -20.59 38.29 -37.97
N ALA A 305 -21.73 37.66 -37.69
CA ALA A 305 -22.14 37.27 -36.35
C ALA A 305 -23.04 36.05 -36.44
N GLY A 306 -23.04 35.23 -35.41
CA GLY A 306 -23.97 34.12 -35.36
C GLY A 306 -24.08 33.44 -34.02
N VAL A 307 -25.09 32.56 -33.94
CA VAL A 307 -25.33 31.69 -32.80
C VAL A 307 -25.51 30.26 -33.32
N THR A 308 -24.92 29.31 -32.61
CA THR A 308 -25.05 27.88 -32.85
C THR A 308 -25.42 27.20 -31.53
N VAL A 309 -26.20 26.13 -31.60
CA VAL A 309 -26.59 25.38 -30.41
C VAL A 309 -26.39 23.90 -30.69
N TYR A 310 -25.51 23.26 -29.93
CA TYR A 310 -25.16 21.86 -30.12
C TYR A 310 -25.62 21.01 -28.94
N PRO A 311 -26.11 19.78 -29.16
CA PRO A 311 -26.29 18.82 -28.08
C PRO A 311 -24.97 18.55 -27.36
N ALA A 312 -25.04 18.34 -26.05
CA ALA A 312 -23.89 17.97 -25.27
C ALA A 312 -24.25 16.90 -24.23
N ILE A 313 -23.25 16.11 -23.84
CA ILE A 313 -23.32 15.23 -22.67
C ILE A 313 -22.12 15.50 -21.78
N ARG A 314 -22.35 15.39 -20.47
CA ARG A 314 -21.31 15.36 -19.46
C ARG A 314 -21.41 14.06 -18.68
N VAL A 315 -20.29 13.40 -18.47
CA VAL A 315 -20.18 12.22 -17.62
C VAL A 315 -19.41 12.63 -16.38
N ASP A 316 -20.03 12.49 -15.22
CA ASP A 316 -19.42 12.78 -13.93
C ASP A 316 -19.19 11.46 -13.16
N LEU A 317 -18.03 11.28 -12.54
CA LEU A 317 -17.84 10.25 -11.51
C LEU A 317 -18.41 10.80 -10.19
N ALA A 318 -19.45 10.17 -9.66
CA ALA A 318 -20.14 10.60 -8.45
C ALA A 318 -20.07 9.53 -7.35
N SER A 319 -20.19 9.97 -6.10
CA SER A 319 -20.39 9.10 -4.95
C SER A 319 -21.70 9.40 -4.25
N ARG A 320 -22.42 8.35 -3.89
CA ARG A 320 -23.65 8.46 -3.08
C ARG A 320 -23.43 8.11 -1.62
N ARG A 321 -22.37 7.35 -1.32
CA ARG A 321 -22.18 6.79 0.01
C ARG A 321 -20.71 6.49 0.28
N LEU A 322 -20.28 6.92 1.45
CA LEU A 322 -19.08 6.44 2.11
C LEU A 322 -19.51 6.08 3.53
N ALA A 323 -19.25 4.85 3.96
CA ALA A 323 -19.65 4.37 5.27
C ALA A 323 -18.50 3.61 5.94
N LEU A 324 -18.52 3.63 7.27
CA LEU A 324 -17.58 2.93 8.13
C LEU A 324 -18.34 2.26 9.27
N GLU A 325 -17.67 1.31 9.91
CA GLU A 325 -18.18 0.60 11.08
C GLU A 325 -17.22 0.77 12.27
N ILE A 326 -17.82 0.88 13.46
CA ILE A 326 -17.10 0.68 14.72
C ILE A 326 -17.68 -0.54 15.40
N LYS A 327 -16.85 -1.53 15.67
CA LYS A 327 -17.17 -2.61 16.61
C LYS A 327 -16.70 -2.20 18.00
N ASP A 328 -17.66 -1.99 18.90
CA ASP A 328 -17.41 -1.81 20.33
C ASP A 328 -17.14 -3.19 20.94
N LYS A 329 -15.89 -3.46 21.31
CA LYS A 329 -15.46 -4.78 21.83
C LYS A 329 -15.93 -5.04 23.25
N ASN A 330 -16.22 -4.00 24.03
CA ASN A 330 -16.75 -4.14 25.38
C ASN A 330 -18.18 -4.72 25.36
N THR A 331 -18.99 -4.39 24.34
CA THR A 331 -20.38 -4.86 24.20
C THR A 331 -20.61 -5.78 23.00
N SER A 332 -19.58 -6.03 22.19
CA SER A 332 -19.66 -6.70 20.88
C SER A 332 -20.63 -6.06 19.88
N ARG A 333 -21.05 -4.81 20.12
CA ARG A 333 -22.01 -4.10 19.25
C ARG A 333 -21.29 -3.50 18.04
N VAL A 334 -21.86 -3.70 16.85
CA VAL A 334 -21.41 -3.03 15.62
C VAL A 334 -22.27 -1.78 15.38
N LEU A 335 -21.61 -0.64 15.22
CA LEU A 335 -22.21 0.67 14.99
C LEU A 335 -21.84 1.16 13.59
N LYS A 336 -22.85 1.39 12.75
CA LYS A 336 -22.67 1.92 11.40
C LYS A 336 -22.67 3.45 11.40
N PHE A 337 -21.68 4.01 10.73
CA PHE A 337 -21.54 5.43 10.42
C PHE A 337 -21.74 5.59 8.92
N ASN A 338 -22.90 6.12 8.52
CA ASN A 338 -23.26 6.27 7.10
C ASN A 338 -22.97 7.67 6.56
N ARG A 339 -22.60 8.61 7.43
CA ARG A 339 -22.20 9.98 7.08
C ARG A 339 -21.04 10.43 7.97
N SER A 340 -20.12 11.21 7.40
CA SER A 340 -19.04 11.89 8.14
C SER A 340 -19.63 12.88 9.14
N GLY A 341 -18.99 13.06 10.29
CA GLY A 341 -19.47 13.88 11.41
C GLY A 341 -20.58 13.24 12.25
N GLN A 342 -21.00 12.01 11.91
CA GLN A 342 -22.01 11.30 12.70
C GLN A 342 -21.43 10.86 14.06
N SER A 343 -22.18 11.11 15.14
CA SER A 343 -21.83 10.64 16.48
C SER A 343 -22.61 9.38 16.88
N ARG A 344 -21.97 8.51 17.66
CA ARG A 344 -22.58 7.34 18.31
C ARG A 344 -22.12 7.24 19.76
N VAL A 345 -22.94 6.60 20.58
CA VAL A 345 -22.58 6.26 21.96
C VAL A 345 -21.97 4.86 21.98
N ILE A 346 -20.84 4.74 22.66
CA ILE A 346 -20.08 3.52 22.90
C ILE A 346 -19.95 3.28 24.40
N SER A 347 -19.55 2.07 24.77
CA SER A 347 -19.39 1.67 26.17
C SER A 347 -17.96 1.86 26.69
N VAL A 348 -17.88 2.27 27.95
CA VAL A 348 -16.68 2.35 28.75
C VAL A 348 -16.77 1.24 29.79
N ASN A 349 -15.76 0.39 29.89
CA ASN A 349 -15.74 -0.68 30.90
C ASN A 349 -15.34 -0.15 32.29
N ASP A 350 -15.39 -1.00 33.30
CA ASP A 350 -15.10 -0.62 34.71
C ASP A 350 -13.66 -0.11 34.92
N THR A 351 -12.74 -0.47 34.02
CA THR A 351 -11.34 0.00 34.03
C THR A 351 -11.15 1.35 33.32
N GLY A 352 -12.23 1.92 32.79
CA GLY A 352 -12.23 3.18 32.05
C GLY A 352 -11.73 3.06 30.63
N LEU A 353 -11.82 1.87 30.01
CA LEU A 353 -11.38 1.65 28.64
C LEU A 353 -12.57 1.45 27.71
N SER A 354 -12.56 2.19 26.62
CA SER A 354 -13.35 1.91 25.42
C SER A 354 -12.46 1.16 24.43
N GLN A 355 -12.77 -0.10 24.16
CA GLN A 355 -12.03 -0.92 23.20
C GLN A 355 -12.78 -0.92 21.87
N LEU A 356 -12.23 -0.27 20.87
CA LEU A 356 -12.89 -0.05 19.58
C LEU A 356 -12.11 -0.70 18.46
N GLU A 357 -12.83 -1.21 17.48
CA GLU A 357 -12.28 -1.65 16.20
C GLU A 357 -13.00 -0.89 15.09
N ILE A 358 -12.27 0.02 14.45
CA ILE A 358 -12.77 0.94 13.43
C ILE A 358 -12.38 0.39 12.06
N GLY A 359 -13.30 0.33 11.12
CA GLY A 359 -12.97 -0.18 9.79
C GLY A 359 -14.16 -0.46 8.90
N ASN A 360 -13.99 -1.47 8.06
CA ASN A 360 -14.94 -1.91 7.04
C ASN A 360 -15.48 -0.75 6.16
N PRO A 361 -14.58 0.01 5.51
CA PRO A 361 -15.01 1.08 4.62
C PRO A 361 -15.81 0.51 3.45
N VAL A 362 -16.94 1.16 3.14
CA VAL A 362 -17.69 0.87 1.93
C VAL A 362 -17.94 2.17 1.19
N TYR A 363 -17.38 2.26 -0.01
CA TYR A 363 -17.45 3.44 -0.86
C TYR A 363 -18.23 3.14 -2.14
N ASN A 364 -19.28 3.90 -2.38
CA ASN A 364 -20.16 3.73 -3.53
C ASN A 364 -19.80 4.75 -4.61
N LEU A 365 -19.65 4.27 -5.84
CA LEU A 365 -19.37 5.11 -7.01
C LEU A 365 -20.29 4.78 -8.17
N SER A 366 -20.63 5.79 -8.95
CA SER A 366 -21.47 5.70 -10.15
C SER A 366 -21.02 6.71 -11.18
N PHE A 367 -21.20 6.42 -12.45
CA PHE A 367 -21.14 7.44 -13.50
C PHE A 367 -22.49 8.11 -13.64
N ARG A 368 -22.54 9.44 -13.56
CA ARG A 368 -23.73 10.24 -13.83
C ARG A 368 -23.60 10.87 -15.20
N ILE A 369 -24.45 10.48 -16.13
CA ILE A 369 -24.54 11.06 -17.47
C ILE A 369 -25.60 12.15 -17.43
N THR A 370 -25.19 13.39 -17.64
CA THR A 370 -26.05 14.57 -17.66
C THR A 370 -26.13 15.09 -19.09
N PRO A 371 -27.30 15.06 -19.74
CA PRO A 371 -27.50 15.71 -21.03
C PRO A 371 -27.48 17.23 -20.87
N GLY A 372 -27.17 17.92 -21.95
CA GLY A 372 -27.07 19.37 -22.01
C GLY A 372 -27.05 19.88 -23.44
N ILE A 373 -26.81 21.18 -23.56
CA ILE A 373 -26.55 21.87 -24.81
C ILE A 373 -25.36 22.82 -24.63
N GLU A 374 -24.58 23.02 -25.69
CA GLU A 374 -23.57 24.07 -25.78
C GLU A 374 -24.12 25.15 -26.72
N ALA A 375 -24.44 26.32 -26.19
CA ALA A 375 -24.76 27.47 -27.02
C ALA A 375 -23.48 28.27 -27.25
N SER A 376 -23.13 28.52 -28.51
CA SER A 376 -21.96 29.33 -28.86
C SER A 376 -22.39 30.49 -29.75
N ALA A 377 -21.97 31.70 -29.38
CA ALA A 377 -22.14 32.90 -30.20
C ALA A 377 -20.77 33.38 -30.69
N PHE A 378 -20.71 33.92 -31.90
CA PHE A 378 -19.50 34.53 -32.43
C PHE A 378 -19.83 35.86 -33.10
N VAL A 379 -18.85 36.75 -33.13
CA VAL A 379 -18.79 37.91 -34.02
C VAL A 379 -17.42 37.91 -34.67
N ASP A 380 -17.39 37.93 -35.99
CA ASP A 380 -16.20 38.01 -36.81
C ASP A 380 -16.35 39.17 -37.79
N VAL A 381 -15.63 40.25 -37.49
CA VAL A 381 -15.53 41.44 -38.34
C VAL A 381 -14.08 41.67 -38.71
N ALA A 382 -13.55 40.84 -39.61
CA ALA A 382 -12.29 40.93 -40.38
C ALA A 382 -10.98 41.20 -39.61
N VAL A 383 -10.94 42.23 -38.77
CA VAL A 383 -9.84 42.62 -37.87
C VAL A 383 -10.09 42.17 -36.41
N TRP A 384 -11.28 41.64 -36.11
CA TRP A 384 -11.66 41.25 -34.76
C TRP A 384 -12.62 40.05 -34.77
N GLU A 385 -12.23 39.00 -34.05
CA GLU A 385 -13.06 37.83 -33.78
C GLU A 385 -13.29 37.70 -32.28
N LYS A 386 -14.52 37.40 -31.89
CA LYS A 386 -14.84 37.02 -30.52
C LYS A 386 -15.90 35.94 -30.48
N THR A 387 -15.60 34.90 -29.72
CA THR A 387 -16.50 33.74 -29.52
C THR A 387 -16.81 33.59 -28.03
N TRP A 388 -18.08 33.33 -27.73
CA TRP A 388 -18.60 33.01 -26.41
C TRP A 388 -19.23 31.63 -26.45
N SER A 389 -19.07 30.85 -25.39
CA SER A 389 -19.68 29.53 -25.27
C SER A 389 -20.28 29.35 -23.88
N TRP A 390 -21.52 28.86 -23.85
CA TRP A 390 -22.33 28.68 -22.65
C TRP A 390 -22.85 27.25 -22.60
N PRO A 391 -22.29 26.38 -21.75
CA PRO A 391 -22.87 25.08 -21.47
C PRO A 391 -24.13 25.23 -20.60
N VAL A 392 -25.22 24.58 -21.00
CA VAL A 392 -26.45 24.43 -20.21
C VAL A 392 -26.67 22.95 -19.96
N TRP A 393 -26.79 22.56 -18.69
CA TRP A 393 -26.96 21.16 -18.28
C TRP A 393 -28.35 20.93 -17.70
N PHE A 394 -28.91 19.74 -17.95
CA PHE A 394 -30.23 19.33 -17.46
C PHE A 394 -30.09 18.18 -16.43
N PRO A 395 -29.68 18.47 -15.18
CA PRO A 395 -29.37 17.45 -14.18
C PRO A 395 -30.57 16.58 -13.76
N GLU A 396 -31.79 17.06 -13.93
CA GLU A 396 -33.05 16.40 -13.54
C GLU A 396 -33.35 15.15 -14.39
N ILE A 397 -32.86 15.13 -15.63
CA ILE A 397 -32.99 14.00 -16.57
C ILE A 397 -31.69 13.20 -16.69
N GLY A 398 -30.72 13.46 -15.81
CA GLY A 398 -29.47 12.72 -15.78
C GLY A 398 -29.68 11.26 -15.36
N VAL A 399 -28.90 10.36 -15.96
CA VAL A 399 -28.96 8.92 -15.70
C VAL A 399 -27.70 8.48 -14.96
N GLU A 400 -27.85 7.56 -14.02
CA GLU A 400 -26.71 6.95 -13.34
C GLU A 400 -26.46 5.52 -13.79
N LEU A 401 -25.18 5.21 -14.02
CA LEU A 401 -24.71 3.92 -14.51
C LEU A 401 -23.56 3.38 -13.63
N PRO A 402 -23.69 2.14 -13.10
CA PRO A 402 -24.96 1.40 -13.01
C PRO A 402 -25.96 2.13 -12.09
N PRO A 403 -27.27 1.90 -12.23
CA PRO A 403 -28.26 2.44 -11.31
C PRO A 403 -27.93 2.04 -9.86
N GLY A 404 -27.78 3.02 -8.96
CA GLY A 404 -27.39 2.75 -7.57
C GLY A 404 -25.89 2.68 -7.30
N GLY A 405 -25.07 2.74 -8.35
CA GLY A 405 -23.62 2.65 -8.27
C GLY A 405 -23.11 1.26 -7.86
N VAL A 406 -21.79 1.15 -7.78
CA VAL A 406 -21.08 -0.05 -7.32
C VAL A 406 -20.49 0.23 -5.94
N ASN A 407 -20.67 -0.71 -5.02
CA ASN A 407 -20.04 -0.65 -3.71
C ASN A 407 -18.65 -1.28 -3.77
N PHE A 408 -17.62 -0.48 -3.51
CA PHE A 408 -16.28 -0.94 -3.24
C PHE A 408 -16.10 -1.12 -1.74
N ALA A 409 -15.86 -2.35 -1.32
CA ALA A 409 -15.47 -2.66 0.04
C ALA A 409 -13.98 -2.33 0.25
N CYS A 410 -13.48 -2.68 1.44
CA CYS A 410 -12.06 -2.66 1.73
C CYS A 410 -11.26 -3.38 0.63
N HIS A 411 -10.16 -2.75 0.22
CA HIS A 411 -9.27 -3.27 -0.80
C HIS A 411 -8.55 -4.54 -0.31
N THR A 412 -8.49 -5.56 -1.17
CA THR A 412 -7.90 -6.86 -0.84
C THR A 412 -6.39 -6.74 -0.63
N GLY A 413 -5.87 -7.29 0.47
CA GLY A 413 -4.46 -7.16 0.84
C GLY A 413 -4.16 -5.97 1.76
N THR A 414 -5.15 -5.12 2.03
CA THR A 414 -4.99 -3.96 2.94
C THR A 414 -5.61 -4.17 4.31
N ARG A 415 -5.31 -3.26 5.25
CA ARG A 415 -5.84 -3.27 6.61
C ARG A 415 -7.28 -2.75 6.61
N CYS A 416 -8.24 -3.65 6.75
CA CYS A 416 -9.66 -3.30 6.80
C CYS A 416 -10.15 -2.84 8.17
N PHE A 417 -9.37 -3.07 9.24
CA PHE A 417 -9.74 -2.71 10.60
C PHE A 417 -8.52 -2.18 11.37
N ARG A 418 -8.79 -1.29 12.33
CA ARG A 418 -7.82 -0.72 13.27
C ARG A 418 -8.36 -0.81 14.69
N ASN A 419 -7.54 -1.36 15.58
CA ASN A 419 -7.84 -1.38 17.01
C ASN A 419 -7.43 -0.05 17.64
N THR A 420 -8.33 0.53 18.43
CA THR A 420 -8.07 1.74 19.20
C THR A 420 -8.62 1.56 20.61
N ASN A 421 -7.75 1.72 21.60
CA ASN A 421 -8.13 1.70 23.01
C ASN A 421 -8.14 3.13 23.55
N LEU A 422 -9.32 3.62 23.92
CA LEU A 422 -9.51 4.98 24.40
C LEU A 422 -9.82 4.95 25.89
N ARG A 423 -8.94 5.52 26.69
CA ARG A 423 -9.10 5.57 28.15
C ARG A 423 -9.90 6.80 28.56
N ALA A 424 -11.02 6.62 29.25
CA ALA A 424 -11.98 7.65 29.68
C ALA A 424 -11.49 8.57 30.81
N TRP A 425 -10.66 8.06 31.72
CA TRP A 425 -10.05 8.82 32.83
C TRP A 425 -8.63 8.34 33.12
N LYS A 426 -7.77 9.17 33.73
CA LYS A 426 -6.44 8.72 34.16
C LYS A 426 -6.60 7.63 35.22
N ALA A 427 -5.94 6.48 35.04
CA ALA A 427 -5.88 5.49 36.10
C ALA A 427 -5.12 6.12 37.27
N THR A 428 -5.69 6.09 38.47
CA THR A 428 -4.94 6.38 39.68
C THR A 428 -3.87 5.29 39.77
N GLU A 429 -2.59 5.65 39.64
CA GLU A 429 -1.51 4.72 39.98
C GLU A 429 -1.69 4.34 41.44
N THR A 430 -2.19 3.12 41.69
CA THR A 430 -2.09 2.53 43.01
C THR A 430 -0.62 2.38 43.33
N ALA A 431 -0.10 3.27 44.18
CA ALA A 431 1.24 3.15 44.72
C ALA A 431 1.42 1.73 45.29
N PRO A 432 2.56 1.07 45.03
CA PRO A 432 2.81 -0.27 45.57
C PRO A 432 2.70 -0.22 47.09
N ILE A 433 1.85 -1.09 47.64
CA ILE A 433 1.73 -1.29 49.09
C ILE A 433 3.12 -1.71 49.58
N PRO A 434 3.77 -0.95 50.49
CA PRO A 434 5.04 -1.38 51.06
C PRO A 434 4.78 -2.67 51.84
N GLN A 435 5.39 -3.77 51.39
CA GLN A 435 5.41 -5.01 52.15
C GLN A 435 6.12 -4.73 53.48
N ARG A 436 5.40 -4.92 54.58
CA ARG A 436 5.97 -4.91 55.94
C ARG A 436 6.48 -6.29 56.31
#